data_AF-A0A419FX94-F1
#
_entry.id   AF-A0A419FX94-F1
#
_cell.length_a   1.000
_cell.length_b   1.000
_cell.length_c   1.000
_cell.angle_alpha   90.00
_cell.angle_beta   90.00
_cell.angle_gamma   90.00
#
_symmetry.space_group_name_H-M   'P 1'
#
loop_
_entity.id
_entity.type
_entity.pdbx_description
1 polymer ?
#
loop_
_entity_poly.entity_id
_entity_poly.type
_entity_poly.pdbx_seq_one_letter_code
_entity_poly.pdbx_strand_id
1 'polypeptide(L)'
;MNMLTKKQVILTVMVFTAALLLYCSAFAGTVQLPETGQRTSYRAGDDGELERGVAWPNPRFAVNGDCVTDNLTGLMWSRNANLAGYMYWNAALNYANNLTLCGYSDWRLPNRKELRSLIDYSNYGPALPTGHPFTNVQSNYYWSSTSYASDTSSAWIVSMWNGFVYNFIKDYYYVYVWPVRSGQVGGSFGNLDISPDSHDYGNVNVGASSPAMTFTASNTGTGNLEIYTITITGTDSSDFNIQNDYCTGAVLAPSGNCTIEAVFSPSSGGLKSANMSIPSNDPDMPVLDVPLLGTGIFDVAGCIDLDGSPLNNKKVILKQTGEVNQTTTTDSGGCYVFTDAVSGKAFTVQINGPVLSSPVPVINGCAELQGSAMTGRKVLLKQDNELNKSTKTDIEGCYNFSNAVPDKKFKLLIKGPVVP
;
A
#
# COMPACT_ATOMS: atom_id res chain seq x y z
N MET A 1 52.25 -3.26 41.55
CA MET A 1 52.60 -2.80 40.19
C MET A 1 53.13 -4.01 39.42
N ASN A 2 52.23 -4.87 38.92
CA ASN A 2 52.63 -6.08 38.19
C ASN A 2 52.89 -5.70 36.74
N MET A 3 54.17 -5.63 36.37
CA MET A 3 54.59 -5.44 34.99
C MET A 3 54.22 -6.70 34.19
N LEU A 4 53.20 -6.59 33.34
CA LEU A 4 52.96 -7.57 32.28
C LEU A 4 54.20 -7.66 31.40
N THR A 5 54.67 -8.88 31.17
CA THR A 5 55.83 -9.14 30.31
C THR A 5 55.48 -8.83 28.84
N LYS A 6 56.47 -8.44 28.03
CA LYS A 6 56.31 -8.10 26.59
C LYS A 6 55.49 -9.12 25.78
N LYS A 7 55.47 -10.40 26.19
CA LYS A 7 54.63 -11.45 25.55
C LYS A 7 53.13 -11.30 25.83
N GLN A 8 52.72 -10.77 26.98
CA GLN A 8 51.31 -10.56 27.31
C GLN A 8 50.73 -9.33 26.60
N VAL A 9 51.50 -8.24 26.45
CA VAL A 9 51.06 -7.05 25.69
C VAL A 9 50.90 -7.34 24.20
N ILE A 10 51.79 -8.16 23.60
CA ILE A 10 51.68 -8.56 22.19
C ILE A 10 50.43 -9.44 21.95
N LEU A 11 50.08 -10.30 22.92
CA LEU A 11 48.87 -11.14 22.82
C LEU A 11 47.59 -10.30 22.96
N THR A 12 47.56 -9.29 23.83
CA THR A 12 46.37 -8.42 23.99
C THR A 12 46.19 -7.46 22.81
N VAL A 13 47.27 -6.98 22.20
CA VAL A 13 47.21 -6.12 21.00
C VAL A 13 46.81 -6.92 19.75
N MET A 14 47.28 -8.17 19.58
CA MET A 14 46.84 -9.03 18.47
C MET A 14 45.37 -9.43 18.58
N VAL A 15 44.85 -9.67 19.79
CA VAL A 15 43.42 -9.99 20.00
C VAL A 15 42.53 -8.76 19.74
N PHE A 16 43.00 -7.54 19.99
CA PHE A 16 42.24 -6.32 19.68
C PHE A 16 42.33 -5.89 18.20
N THR A 17 43.45 -6.13 17.51
CA THR A 17 43.55 -5.85 16.06
C THR A 17 42.89 -6.93 15.18
N ALA A 18 42.78 -8.17 15.65
CA ALA A 18 41.97 -9.20 14.98
C ALA A 18 40.46 -9.00 15.18
N ALA A 19 40.05 -8.32 16.27
CA ALA A 19 38.66 -7.96 16.53
C ALA A 19 38.16 -6.74 15.73
N LEU A 20 39.06 -5.96 15.09
CA LEU A 20 38.70 -4.77 14.29
C LEU A 20 38.81 -4.96 12.76
N LEU A 21 39.08 -6.18 12.30
CA LEU A 21 39.12 -6.54 10.86
C LEU A 21 38.19 -7.70 10.48
N LEU A 22 37.30 -8.10 11.39
CA LEU A 22 36.05 -8.74 10.98
C LEU A 22 35.08 -7.64 10.58
N TYR A 23 35.30 -7.08 9.38
CA TYR A 23 34.16 -6.73 8.55
C TYR A 23 33.37 -8.03 8.41
N CYS A 24 32.39 -8.21 9.29
CA CYS A 24 31.25 -9.03 8.95
C CYS A 24 30.60 -8.27 7.80
N SER A 25 31.07 -8.52 6.58
CA SER A 25 30.18 -8.49 5.44
C SER A 25 29.06 -9.43 5.87
N ALA A 26 27.96 -8.84 6.33
CA ALA A 26 26.67 -9.48 6.33
C ALA A 26 26.44 -9.85 4.87
N PHE A 27 26.92 -11.03 4.48
CA PHE A 27 26.31 -11.73 3.39
C PHE A 27 24.86 -11.82 3.84
N ALA A 28 23.99 -11.06 3.16
CA ALA A 28 22.58 -11.38 3.11
C ALA A 28 22.55 -12.90 2.99
N GLY A 29 22.11 -13.58 4.06
CA GLY A 29 22.16 -15.03 4.11
C GLY A 29 21.53 -15.49 2.82
N THR A 30 22.34 -16.05 1.92
CA THR A 30 21.84 -16.52 0.63
C THR A 30 20.71 -17.46 1.01
N VAL A 31 19.47 -17.14 0.63
CA VAL A 31 18.35 -18.07 0.83
C VAL A 31 18.79 -19.32 0.10
N GLN A 32 19.19 -20.32 0.86
CA GLN A 32 19.74 -21.56 0.35
C GLN A 32 18.55 -22.31 -0.24
N LEU A 33 18.33 -22.17 -1.55
CA LEU A 33 17.22 -22.79 -2.24
C LEU A 33 17.42 -24.30 -2.22
N PRO A 34 16.38 -25.08 -1.92
CA PRO A 34 16.48 -26.53 -1.96
C PRO A 34 16.80 -26.98 -3.40
N GLU A 35 17.56 -28.06 -3.54
CA GLU A 35 17.61 -28.78 -4.81
C GLU A 35 16.18 -29.13 -5.24
N THR A 36 15.91 -29.09 -6.54
CA THR A 36 14.56 -29.30 -7.09
C THR A 36 14.14 -30.76 -7.17
N GLY A 37 15.06 -31.68 -6.87
CA GLY A 37 14.90 -33.12 -7.04
C GLY A 37 15.10 -33.61 -8.48
N GLN A 38 15.22 -32.71 -9.48
CA GLN A 38 15.52 -33.11 -10.85
C GLN A 38 16.95 -33.64 -10.97
N ARG A 39 17.10 -34.93 -11.32
CA ARG A 39 18.39 -35.59 -11.56
C ARG A 39 18.65 -35.96 -13.02
N THR A 40 17.64 -35.80 -13.87
CA THR A 40 17.73 -36.12 -15.30
C THR A 40 17.97 -34.82 -16.06
N SER A 41 19.15 -34.73 -16.70
CA SER A 41 19.47 -33.65 -17.61
C SER A 41 18.89 -33.91 -19.00
N TYR A 42 18.14 -32.94 -19.51
CA TYR A 42 17.55 -32.92 -20.84
C TYR A 42 18.29 -31.98 -21.79
N ARG A 43 19.01 -30.98 -21.26
CA ARG A 43 19.89 -30.07 -22.01
C ARG A 43 21.05 -29.59 -21.14
N ALA A 44 22.15 -29.22 -21.80
CA ALA A 44 23.31 -28.69 -21.10
C ALA A 44 22.97 -27.44 -20.27
N GLY A 45 23.40 -27.42 -19.01
CA GLY A 45 23.17 -26.33 -18.06
C GLY A 45 21.77 -26.29 -17.45
N ASP A 46 20.96 -27.33 -17.63
CA ASP A 46 19.68 -27.47 -16.93
C ASP A 46 19.86 -27.95 -15.50
N ASP A 47 18.75 -27.95 -14.76
CA ASP A 47 18.76 -28.25 -13.33
C ASP A 47 19.10 -29.71 -13.01
N GLY A 48 18.82 -30.63 -13.95
CA GLY A 48 19.21 -32.03 -13.84
C GLY A 48 20.70 -32.31 -14.07
N GLU A 49 21.42 -31.40 -14.72
CA GLU A 49 22.89 -31.44 -14.80
C GLU A 49 23.56 -30.68 -13.65
N LEU A 50 22.98 -29.54 -13.26
CA LEU A 50 23.60 -28.63 -12.31
C LEU A 50 23.33 -29.00 -10.84
N GLU A 51 22.18 -29.62 -10.55
CA GLU A 51 21.72 -30.00 -9.20
C GLU A 51 22.02 -28.91 -8.15
N ARG A 52 21.80 -27.63 -8.49
CA ARG A 52 22.17 -26.50 -7.64
C ARG A 52 21.13 -26.30 -6.54
N GLY A 53 21.54 -26.44 -5.29
CA GLY A 53 20.72 -26.12 -4.13
C GLY A 53 21.21 -26.82 -2.87
N VAL A 54 20.37 -26.82 -1.84
CA VAL A 54 20.59 -27.64 -0.63
C VAL A 54 20.04 -29.03 -0.85
N ALA A 55 20.92 -30.02 -0.73
CA ALA A 55 20.54 -31.42 -0.66
C ALA A 55 19.51 -31.65 0.44
N TRP A 56 18.45 -32.40 0.13
CA TRP A 56 17.40 -32.66 1.11
C TRP A 56 17.92 -33.52 2.27
N PRO A 57 17.59 -33.18 3.53
CA PRO A 57 17.95 -34.00 4.68
C PRO A 57 17.24 -35.36 4.60
N ASN A 58 17.82 -36.37 5.25
CA ASN A 58 17.22 -37.69 5.37
C ASN A 58 17.07 -38.08 6.86
N PRO A 59 15.85 -38.18 7.41
CA PRO A 59 14.56 -37.97 6.73
C PRO A 59 14.26 -36.49 6.51
N ARG A 60 13.65 -36.14 5.37
CA ARG A 60 13.20 -34.77 5.09
C ARG A 60 12.03 -34.37 5.98
N PHE A 61 11.07 -35.26 6.13
CA PHE A 61 9.84 -34.99 6.85
C PHE A 61 9.75 -35.84 8.12
N ALA A 62 9.45 -35.19 9.25
CA ALA A 62 9.17 -35.85 10.53
C ALA A 62 7.68 -35.74 10.86
N VAL A 63 7.03 -36.87 11.10
CA VAL A 63 5.59 -36.94 11.36
C VAL A 63 5.30 -36.92 12.85
N ASN A 64 4.35 -36.09 13.28
CA ASN A 64 3.80 -36.12 14.63
C ASN A 64 2.27 -35.92 14.57
N GLY A 65 1.53 -37.03 14.66
CA GLY A 65 0.07 -37.03 14.52
C GLY A 65 -0.40 -36.48 13.18
N ASP A 66 -1.21 -35.41 13.25
CA ASP A 66 -1.76 -34.68 12.10
C ASP A 66 -0.84 -33.57 11.57
N CYS A 67 0.42 -33.54 12.01
CA CYS A 67 1.40 -32.54 11.61
C CYS A 67 2.68 -33.18 11.06
N VAL A 68 3.34 -32.44 10.17
CA VAL A 68 4.59 -32.82 9.52
C VAL A 68 5.58 -31.68 9.63
N THR A 69 6.71 -31.91 10.29
CA THR A 69 7.85 -30.99 10.30
C THR A 69 8.72 -31.27 9.06
N ASP A 70 8.99 -30.24 8.25
CA ASP A 70 9.96 -30.30 7.15
C ASP A 70 11.33 -29.87 7.68
N ASN A 71 12.25 -30.83 7.84
CA ASN A 71 13.60 -30.59 8.36
C ASN A 71 14.48 -29.75 7.42
N LEU A 72 14.06 -29.57 6.16
CA LEU A 72 14.77 -28.72 5.20
C LEU A 72 14.48 -27.24 5.41
N THR A 73 13.20 -26.90 5.59
CA THR A 73 12.74 -25.51 5.74
C THR A 73 12.54 -25.11 7.19
N GLY A 74 12.49 -26.09 8.09
CA GLY A 74 12.09 -25.90 9.46
C GLY A 74 10.61 -25.57 9.61
N LEU A 75 9.77 -25.66 8.58
CA LEU A 75 8.33 -25.39 8.64
C LEU A 75 7.55 -26.60 9.18
N MET A 76 6.36 -26.35 9.73
CA MET A 76 5.41 -27.40 10.10
C MET A 76 4.13 -27.26 9.28
N TRP A 77 3.72 -28.35 8.65
CA TRP A 77 2.60 -28.43 7.73
C TRP A 77 1.50 -29.30 8.31
N SER A 78 0.24 -29.00 7.98
CA SER A 78 -0.83 -29.96 8.24
C SER A 78 -0.57 -31.21 7.42
N ARG A 79 -0.70 -32.39 8.05
CA ARG A 79 -0.47 -33.66 7.38
C ARG A 79 -1.54 -33.92 6.32
N ASN A 80 -2.78 -33.59 6.63
CA ASN A 80 -3.86 -33.55 5.66
C ASN A 80 -3.77 -32.22 4.89
N ALA A 81 -3.46 -32.34 3.59
CA ALA A 81 -3.32 -31.23 2.66
C ALA A 81 -4.67 -30.67 2.16
N ASN A 82 -5.80 -31.14 2.70
CA ASN A 82 -7.12 -30.72 2.28
C ASN A 82 -8.09 -30.69 3.48
N LEU A 83 -7.65 -30.14 4.61
CA LEU A 83 -8.50 -29.97 5.80
C LEU A 83 -9.70 -29.04 5.56
N ALA A 84 -9.48 -28.01 4.74
CA ALA A 84 -10.42 -26.91 4.56
C ALA A 84 -11.34 -27.09 3.33
N GLY A 85 -10.94 -27.91 2.36
CA GLY A 85 -11.55 -27.90 1.03
C GLY A 85 -11.08 -26.71 0.17
N TYR A 86 -11.89 -26.39 -0.84
CA TYR A 86 -11.69 -25.26 -1.76
C TYR A 86 -12.45 -24.03 -1.28
N MET A 87 -11.80 -22.87 -1.28
CA MET A 87 -12.42 -21.60 -0.89
C MET A 87 -11.79 -20.39 -1.60
N TYR A 88 -12.48 -19.24 -1.53
CA TYR A 88 -11.92 -17.96 -1.97
C TYR A 88 -10.74 -17.55 -1.10
N TRP A 89 -9.89 -16.68 -1.64
CA TRP A 89 -8.60 -16.35 -1.02
C TRP A 89 -8.72 -15.75 0.39
N ASN A 90 -9.66 -14.81 0.60
CA ASN A 90 -9.88 -14.23 1.92
C ASN A 90 -10.41 -15.25 2.94
N ALA A 91 -11.26 -16.18 2.50
CA ALA A 91 -11.73 -17.27 3.35
C ALA A 91 -10.59 -18.25 3.70
N ALA A 92 -9.64 -18.48 2.78
CA ALA A 92 -8.46 -19.31 3.01
C ALA A 92 -7.54 -18.74 4.08
N LEU A 93 -7.27 -17.42 4.02
CA LEU A 93 -6.53 -16.71 5.06
C LEU A 93 -7.21 -16.84 6.42
N ASN A 94 -8.51 -16.53 6.47
CA ASN A 94 -9.28 -16.59 7.70
C ASN A 94 -9.35 -18.01 8.28
N TYR A 95 -9.54 -19.03 7.44
CA TYR A 95 -9.54 -20.42 7.89
C TYR A 95 -8.20 -20.80 8.52
N ALA A 96 -7.10 -20.53 7.81
CA ALA A 96 -5.78 -20.92 8.29
C ALA A 96 -5.40 -20.19 9.59
N ASN A 97 -5.66 -18.88 9.67
CA ASN A 97 -5.37 -18.06 10.86
C ASN A 97 -6.20 -18.43 12.10
N ASN A 98 -7.33 -19.13 11.92
CA ASN A 98 -8.18 -19.61 13.03
C ASN A 98 -8.02 -21.12 13.28
N LEU A 99 -7.15 -21.81 12.54
CA LEU A 99 -6.95 -23.24 12.70
C LEU A 99 -6.22 -23.51 14.02
N THR A 100 -6.77 -24.42 14.82
CA THR A 100 -6.05 -25.04 15.93
C THR A 100 -5.79 -26.51 15.60
N LEU A 101 -4.52 -26.88 15.45
CA LEU A 101 -4.11 -28.23 15.07
C LEU A 101 -2.79 -28.61 15.77
N CYS A 102 -2.69 -29.85 16.25
CA CYS A 102 -1.54 -30.38 17.01
C CYS A 102 -1.14 -29.54 18.23
N GLY A 103 -2.10 -28.84 18.86
CA GLY A 103 -1.84 -27.97 20.02
C GLY A 103 -1.34 -26.56 19.66
N TYR A 104 -1.29 -26.23 18.37
CA TYR A 104 -0.86 -24.92 17.86
C TYR A 104 -2.03 -24.14 17.26
N SER A 105 -2.01 -22.82 17.42
CA SER A 105 -3.01 -21.88 16.91
C SER A 105 -2.42 -20.76 16.03
N ASP A 106 -1.13 -20.84 15.72
CA ASP A 106 -0.35 -19.92 14.88
C ASP A 106 -0.26 -20.41 13.41
N TRP A 107 -1.28 -21.13 12.96
CA TRP A 107 -1.38 -21.60 11.58
C TRP A 107 -1.71 -20.44 10.64
N ARG A 108 -1.22 -20.51 9.41
CA ARG A 108 -1.46 -19.52 8.38
C ARG A 108 -1.47 -20.13 6.99
N LEU A 109 -1.93 -19.35 6.03
CA LEU A 109 -1.82 -19.70 4.62
C LEU A 109 -0.34 -19.53 4.20
N PRO A 110 0.28 -20.54 3.55
CA PRO A 110 1.67 -20.46 3.13
C PRO A 110 1.86 -19.39 2.07
N ASN A 111 2.99 -18.70 2.08
CA ASN A 111 3.39 -17.83 0.99
C ASN A 111 3.84 -18.67 -0.23
N ARG A 112 4.02 -18.01 -1.37
CA ARG A 112 4.39 -18.68 -2.63
C ARG A 112 5.69 -19.47 -2.51
N LYS A 113 6.68 -18.98 -1.76
CA LYS A 113 7.99 -19.64 -1.62
C LYS A 113 7.87 -20.89 -0.76
N GLU A 114 7.08 -20.84 0.30
CA GLU A 114 6.83 -21.98 1.19
C GLU A 114 6.10 -23.12 0.47
N LEU A 115 5.03 -22.84 -0.27
CA LEU A 115 4.37 -23.89 -1.06
C LEU A 115 5.31 -24.52 -2.09
N ARG A 116 6.14 -23.70 -2.72
CA ARG A 116 7.14 -24.19 -3.68
C ARG A 116 8.23 -25.01 -3.04
N SER A 117 8.54 -24.82 -1.77
CA SER A 117 9.59 -25.59 -1.11
C SER A 117 9.25 -27.08 -1.05
N LEU A 118 7.96 -27.43 -1.01
CA LEU A 118 7.49 -28.82 -1.02
C LEU A 118 7.66 -29.51 -2.38
N ILE A 119 7.90 -28.76 -3.46
CA ILE A 119 7.86 -29.30 -4.82
C ILE A 119 9.12 -30.12 -5.15
N ASP A 120 8.88 -31.27 -5.78
CA ASP A 120 9.89 -32.10 -6.44
C ASP A 120 9.59 -32.13 -7.94
N TYR A 121 10.42 -31.46 -8.74
CA TYR A 121 10.23 -31.36 -10.19
C TYR A 121 10.57 -32.66 -10.95
N SER A 122 11.12 -33.67 -10.27
CA SER A 122 11.25 -35.03 -10.84
C SER A 122 9.93 -35.79 -10.82
N ASN A 123 8.94 -35.33 -10.05
CA ASN A 123 7.65 -35.97 -9.87
C ASN A 123 6.52 -35.11 -10.46
N TYR A 124 5.42 -35.77 -10.81
CA TYR A 124 4.19 -35.11 -11.23
C TYR A 124 2.98 -35.90 -10.72
N GLY A 125 1.90 -35.19 -10.43
CA GLY A 125 0.63 -35.79 -10.03
C GLY A 125 0.61 -36.63 -8.74
N PRO A 126 1.09 -36.15 -7.58
CA PRO A 126 1.56 -34.79 -7.30
C PRO A 126 3.08 -34.61 -7.45
N ALA A 127 3.53 -33.39 -7.71
CA ALA A 127 4.93 -32.99 -7.79
C ALA A 127 5.56 -32.83 -6.40
N LEU A 128 5.57 -33.91 -5.61
CA LEU A 128 6.11 -33.97 -4.25
C LEU A 128 7.19 -35.05 -4.14
N PRO A 129 8.11 -34.95 -3.15
CA PRO A 129 9.13 -35.95 -2.91
C PRO A 129 8.55 -37.35 -2.76
N THR A 130 9.15 -38.33 -3.44
CA THR A 130 8.74 -39.73 -3.29
C THR A 130 8.81 -40.15 -1.81
N GLY A 131 7.73 -40.76 -1.31
CA GLY A 131 7.63 -41.19 0.09
C GLY A 131 7.26 -40.08 1.09
N HIS A 132 6.82 -38.91 0.62
CA HIS A 132 6.30 -37.86 1.49
C HIS A 132 5.18 -38.37 2.44
N PRO A 133 5.05 -37.83 3.66
CA PRO A 133 4.06 -38.33 4.63
C PRO A 133 2.67 -37.66 4.56
N PHE A 134 2.50 -36.70 3.66
CA PHE A 134 1.27 -35.94 3.48
C PHE A 134 0.12 -36.80 2.95
N THR A 135 -1.09 -36.53 3.44
CA THR A 135 -2.33 -37.22 3.08
C THR A 135 -3.30 -36.26 2.39
N ASN A 136 -4.19 -36.81 1.57
CA ASN A 136 -5.22 -36.06 0.82
C ASN A 136 -4.67 -34.89 -0.02
N VAL A 137 -3.43 -35.02 -0.51
CA VAL A 137 -2.85 -34.06 -1.45
C VAL A 137 -3.68 -34.08 -2.73
N GLN A 138 -4.21 -32.92 -3.10
CA GLN A 138 -4.99 -32.76 -4.31
C GLN A 138 -4.03 -32.42 -5.44
N SER A 139 -4.09 -33.16 -6.54
CA SER A 139 -3.28 -32.85 -7.72
C SER A 139 -3.87 -31.67 -8.50
N ASN A 140 -3.87 -30.50 -7.88
CA ASN A 140 -4.54 -29.28 -8.32
C ASN A 140 -3.84 -28.04 -7.72
N TYR A 141 -4.44 -26.87 -7.85
CA TYR A 141 -3.90 -25.61 -7.37
C TYR A 141 -4.12 -25.41 -5.87
N TYR A 142 -3.14 -24.80 -5.22
CA TYR A 142 -3.19 -24.37 -3.83
C TYR A 142 -2.95 -22.87 -3.71
N TRP A 143 -3.76 -22.21 -2.87
CA TRP A 143 -3.62 -20.79 -2.59
C TRP A 143 -2.33 -20.49 -1.83
N SER A 144 -1.62 -19.43 -2.23
CA SER A 144 -0.62 -18.80 -1.39
C SER A 144 -1.12 -17.49 -0.78
N SER A 145 -0.58 -17.07 0.35
CA SER A 145 -0.81 -15.74 0.95
C SER A 145 -0.14 -14.59 0.19
N THR A 146 0.60 -14.87 -0.88
CA THR A 146 1.34 -13.85 -1.64
C THR A 146 0.45 -13.22 -2.72
N SER A 147 0.17 -11.92 -2.61
CA SER A 147 -0.49 -11.14 -3.67
C SER A 147 0.35 -11.06 -4.94
N TYR A 148 -0.31 -10.97 -6.10
CA TYR A 148 0.38 -10.73 -7.38
C TYR A 148 0.74 -9.25 -7.51
N ALA A 149 2.04 -8.93 -7.54
CA ALA A 149 2.50 -7.54 -7.46
C ALA A 149 2.01 -6.64 -8.61
N SER A 150 1.79 -7.19 -9.80
CA SER A 150 1.30 -6.41 -10.96
C SER A 150 -0.22 -6.21 -10.97
N ASP A 151 -0.96 -6.95 -10.14
CA ASP A 151 -2.41 -6.81 -9.96
C ASP A 151 -2.81 -7.40 -8.61
N THR A 152 -3.03 -6.51 -7.64
CA THR A 152 -3.30 -6.86 -6.23
C THR A 152 -4.67 -7.51 -6.02
N SER A 153 -5.56 -7.49 -7.02
CA SER A 153 -6.81 -8.26 -7.01
C SER A 153 -6.57 -9.77 -7.19
N SER A 154 -5.37 -10.14 -7.60
CA SER A 154 -4.93 -11.52 -7.79
C SER A 154 -3.93 -11.97 -6.73
N ALA A 155 -3.86 -13.27 -6.48
CA ALA A 155 -2.86 -13.91 -5.63
C ALA A 155 -2.16 -15.06 -6.36
N TRP A 156 -0.94 -15.38 -5.95
CA TRP A 156 -0.20 -16.51 -6.51
C TRP A 156 -0.79 -17.83 -6.03
N ILE A 157 -0.80 -18.82 -6.92
CA ILE A 157 -1.14 -20.22 -6.66
C ILE A 157 -0.01 -21.13 -7.10
N VAL A 158 0.10 -22.31 -6.46
CA VAL A 158 1.04 -23.37 -6.86
C VAL A 158 0.26 -24.60 -7.29
N SER A 159 0.56 -25.10 -8.48
CA SER A 159 0.02 -26.34 -9.03
C SER A 159 0.73 -27.54 -8.42
N MET A 160 0.04 -28.36 -7.64
CA MET A 160 0.61 -29.62 -7.13
C MET A 160 0.69 -30.70 -8.21
N TRP A 161 0.16 -30.48 -9.42
CA TRP A 161 0.35 -31.40 -10.54
C TRP A 161 1.79 -31.39 -11.05
N ASN A 162 2.41 -30.22 -11.18
CA ASN A 162 3.73 -30.03 -11.83
C ASN A 162 4.64 -29.00 -11.14
N GLY A 163 4.23 -28.40 -10.03
CA GLY A 163 5.01 -27.42 -9.29
C GLY A 163 5.07 -26.02 -9.90
N PHE A 164 4.30 -25.74 -10.96
CA PHE A 164 4.27 -24.42 -11.58
C PHE A 164 3.43 -23.42 -10.80
N VAL A 165 3.82 -22.15 -10.92
CA VAL A 165 3.16 -21.03 -10.26
C VAL A 165 2.32 -20.27 -11.29
N TYR A 166 1.10 -19.94 -10.90
CA TYR A 166 0.20 -19.07 -11.67
C TYR A 166 -0.42 -18.02 -10.73
N ASN A 167 -1.24 -17.12 -11.25
CA ASN A 167 -2.04 -16.21 -10.44
C ASN A 167 -3.52 -16.41 -10.74
N PHE A 168 -4.36 -16.19 -9.74
CA PHE A 168 -5.82 -16.19 -9.87
C PHE A 168 -6.41 -15.01 -9.10
N ILE A 169 -7.54 -14.50 -9.61
CA ILE A 169 -8.32 -13.44 -8.96
C ILE A 169 -8.89 -13.95 -7.63
N LYS A 170 -8.63 -13.22 -6.54
CA LYS A 170 -8.88 -13.62 -5.15
C LYS A 170 -10.34 -13.97 -4.86
N ASP A 171 -11.26 -13.20 -5.45
CA ASP A 171 -12.71 -13.28 -5.18
C ASP A 171 -13.51 -14.04 -6.25
N TYR A 172 -12.80 -14.64 -7.22
CA TYR A 172 -13.44 -15.35 -8.34
C TYR A 172 -13.19 -16.86 -8.31
N TYR A 173 -11.99 -17.28 -7.88
CA TYR A 173 -11.60 -18.69 -7.93
C TYR A 173 -11.64 -19.36 -6.55
N TYR A 174 -12.17 -20.58 -6.52
CA TYR A 174 -12.06 -21.50 -5.39
C TYR A 174 -10.81 -22.35 -5.56
N VAL A 175 -9.91 -22.33 -4.57
CA VAL A 175 -8.64 -23.06 -4.61
C VAL A 175 -8.38 -23.74 -3.27
N TYR A 176 -7.63 -24.83 -3.28
CA TYR A 176 -7.34 -25.60 -2.06
C TYR A 176 -6.42 -24.85 -1.09
N VAL A 177 -6.55 -25.21 0.18
CA VAL A 177 -5.83 -24.60 1.30
C VAL A 177 -4.96 -25.64 1.99
N TRP A 178 -3.68 -25.34 2.12
CA TRP A 178 -2.73 -26.18 2.84
C TRP A 178 -2.04 -25.37 3.94
N PRO A 179 -2.56 -25.41 5.18
CA PRO A 179 -2.00 -24.64 6.28
C PRO A 179 -0.56 -24.99 6.59
N VAL A 180 0.22 -23.96 6.88
CA VAL A 180 1.59 -24.03 7.37
C VAL A 180 1.70 -23.19 8.64
N ARG A 181 2.66 -23.53 9.49
CA ARG A 181 3.15 -22.68 10.56
C ARG A 181 4.67 -22.71 10.56
N SER A 182 5.29 -21.71 11.14
CA SER A 182 6.74 -21.72 11.40
C SER A 182 7.05 -22.94 12.26
N GLY A 183 8.00 -23.78 11.86
CA GLY A 183 8.24 -25.03 12.58
C GLY A 183 9.28 -24.88 13.68
N GLN A 184 9.13 -25.75 14.67
CA GLN A 184 9.97 -25.83 15.84
C GLN A 184 11.22 -26.65 15.53
N VAL A 185 12.21 -26.05 14.88
CA VAL A 185 13.61 -26.47 15.09
C VAL A 185 14.29 -25.39 15.92
N GLY A 186 13.92 -25.29 17.20
CA GLY A 186 14.69 -24.61 18.26
C GLY A 186 15.09 -23.15 18.04
N GLY A 187 14.65 -22.51 16.96
CA GLY A 187 15.03 -21.16 16.57
C GLY A 187 14.02 -20.15 17.09
N SER A 188 14.53 -19.22 17.88
CA SER A 188 13.85 -18.00 18.30
C SER A 188 13.91 -17.05 17.09
N PHE A 189 12.77 -16.80 16.41
CA PHE A 189 12.70 -15.92 15.22
C PHE A 189 11.77 -14.73 15.42
N GLY A 190 12.10 -13.59 14.81
CA GLY A 190 11.21 -12.45 14.72
C GLY A 190 10.06 -12.70 13.73
N ASN A 191 8.89 -12.15 14.03
CA ASN A 191 7.72 -12.14 13.12
C ASN A 191 7.17 -10.71 13.08
N LEU A 192 7.25 -10.06 11.92
CA LEU A 192 6.84 -8.68 11.73
C LEU A 192 5.33 -8.62 11.50
N ASP A 193 4.64 -7.89 12.38
CA ASP A 193 3.27 -7.46 12.19
C ASP A 193 3.20 -5.93 12.16
N ILE A 194 2.24 -5.36 11.44
CA ILE A 194 2.08 -3.90 11.37
C ILE A 194 0.60 -3.49 11.47
N SER A 195 0.35 -2.41 12.21
CA SER A 195 -0.99 -1.84 12.34
C SER A 195 -0.97 -0.32 12.19
N PRO A 196 -1.82 0.25 11.30
CA PRO A 196 -2.65 -0.45 10.32
C PRO A 196 -1.79 -1.12 9.22
N ASP A 197 -2.39 -2.04 8.46
CA ASP A 197 -1.74 -2.75 7.35
C ASP A 197 -1.78 -1.97 6.01
N SER A 198 -2.49 -0.84 6.00
CA SER A 198 -2.61 0.10 4.88
C SER A 198 -3.18 1.44 5.37
N HIS A 199 -3.07 2.49 4.56
CA HIS A 199 -3.74 3.76 4.87
C HIS A 199 -4.10 4.56 3.61
N ASP A 200 -5.30 5.15 3.62
CA ASP A 200 -5.73 6.17 2.66
C ASP A 200 -5.87 7.51 3.38
N TYR A 201 -5.03 8.48 3.00
CA TYR A 201 -5.05 9.84 3.55
C TYR A 201 -6.23 10.67 3.05
N GLY A 202 -7.02 10.14 2.11
CA GLY A 202 -8.15 10.82 1.51
C GLY A 202 -7.73 12.02 0.67
N ASN A 203 -8.57 13.05 0.64
CA ASN A 203 -8.34 14.24 -0.17
C ASN A 203 -7.44 15.23 0.56
N VAL A 204 -6.33 15.61 -0.09
CA VAL A 204 -5.40 16.63 0.40
C VAL A 204 -5.14 17.64 -0.71
N ASN A 205 -5.21 18.92 -0.38
CA ASN A 205 -4.92 19.99 -1.34
C ASN A 205 -3.49 19.86 -1.87
N VAL A 206 -3.33 20.01 -3.18
CA VAL A 206 -2.01 20.04 -3.82
C VAL A 206 -1.13 21.10 -3.18
N GLY A 207 0.08 20.73 -2.79
CA GLY A 207 1.04 21.58 -2.08
C GLY A 207 0.85 21.66 -0.56
N ALA A 208 -0.20 21.04 0.00
CA ALA A 208 -0.38 20.85 1.44
C ALA A 208 0.12 19.47 1.87
N SER A 209 0.17 19.25 3.19
CA SER A 209 0.47 17.95 3.80
C SER A 209 -0.69 17.48 4.66
N SER A 210 -0.96 16.17 4.64
CA SER A 210 -1.89 15.53 5.56
C SER A 210 -1.39 15.60 7.02
N PRO A 211 -2.27 15.38 8.01
CA PRO A 211 -1.82 14.89 9.31
C PRO A 211 -1.00 13.61 9.16
N ALA A 212 -0.07 13.39 10.10
CA ALA A 212 0.72 12.18 10.13
C ALA A 212 -0.13 10.96 10.54
N MET A 213 0.05 9.86 9.82
CA MET A 213 -0.48 8.56 10.20
C MET A 213 0.60 7.75 10.90
N THR A 214 0.29 7.25 12.10
CA THR A 214 1.19 6.39 12.88
C THR A 214 0.94 4.93 12.56
N PHE A 215 1.99 4.23 12.13
CA PHE A 215 2.04 2.79 11.95
C PHE A 215 2.87 2.18 13.08
N THR A 216 2.37 1.10 13.67
CA THR A 216 3.05 0.38 14.75
C THR A 216 3.53 -0.96 14.23
N ALA A 217 4.85 -1.12 14.07
CA ALA A 217 5.48 -2.39 13.75
C ALA A 217 5.76 -3.16 15.04
N SER A 218 5.30 -4.40 15.12
CA SER A 218 5.39 -5.25 16.31
C SER A 218 6.07 -6.57 15.99
N ASN A 219 6.88 -7.05 16.91
CA ASN A 219 7.40 -8.41 16.87
C ASN A 219 6.45 -9.37 17.59
N THR A 220 5.69 -10.13 16.82
CA THR A 220 4.77 -11.17 17.35
C THR A 220 5.43 -12.55 17.41
N GLY A 221 6.71 -12.63 17.06
CA GLY A 221 7.52 -13.85 17.06
C GLY A 221 8.09 -14.19 18.43
N THR A 222 8.92 -15.23 18.46
CA THR A 222 9.54 -15.75 19.69
C THR A 222 11.04 -15.46 19.78
N GLY A 223 11.61 -14.76 18.79
CA GLY A 223 12.97 -14.22 18.81
C GLY A 223 13.08 -12.82 18.26
N ASN A 224 14.29 -12.30 18.24
CA ASN A 224 14.53 -10.90 17.89
C ASN A 224 14.22 -10.63 16.42
N LEU A 225 13.41 -9.60 16.18
CA LEU A 225 13.12 -9.06 14.86
C LEU A 225 14.04 -7.86 14.60
N GLU A 226 14.87 -7.96 13.58
CA GLU A 226 15.74 -6.88 13.11
C GLU A 226 15.07 -6.18 11.93
N ILE A 227 14.82 -4.88 12.06
CA ILE A 227 14.24 -4.05 11.00
C ILE A 227 15.38 -3.30 10.29
N TYR A 228 15.43 -3.40 8.97
CA TYR A 228 16.42 -2.71 8.14
C TYR A 228 15.89 -1.34 7.67
N THR A 229 16.55 -0.73 6.69
CA THR A 229 16.16 0.59 6.20
C THR A 229 14.77 0.58 5.55
N ILE A 230 13.87 1.35 6.15
CA ILE A 230 12.51 1.57 5.64
C ILE A 230 12.55 2.63 4.54
N THR A 231 11.78 2.40 3.47
CA THR A 231 11.69 3.34 2.34
C THR A 231 10.27 3.43 1.80
N ILE A 232 9.94 4.56 1.16
CA ILE A 232 8.74 4.67 0.32
C ILE A 232 9.12 4.30 -1.10
N THR A 233 8.34 3.42 -1.71
CA THR A 233 8.53 2.91 -3.07
C THR A 233 7.24 3.03 -3.88
N GLY A 234 7.32 2.80 -5.20
CA GLY A 234 6.18 2.90 -6.10
C GLY A 234 6.14 4.20 -6.91
N THR A 235 5.14 4.30 -7.78
CA THR A 235 5.03 5.32 -8.83
C THR A 235 4.96 6.73 -8.27
N ASP A 236 4.13 6.97 -7.25
CA ASP A 236 3.92 8.28 -6.65
C ASP A 236 4.69 8.44 -5.33
N SER A 237 5.79 7.69 -5.14
CA SER A 237 6.57 7.68 -3.89
C SER A 237 7.03 9.08 -3.44
N SER A 238 7.24 10.02 -4.36
CA SER A 238 7.62 11.40 -4.02
C SER A 238 6.50 12.20 -3.34
N ASP A 239 5.24 11.78 -3.45
CA ASP A 239 4.09 12.42 -2.81
C ASP A 239 3.84 11.88 -1.38
N PHE A 240 4.60 10.86 -0.92
CA PHE A 240 4.53 10.31 0.43
C PHE A 240 5.88 10.43 1.12
N ASN A 241 5.87 10.80 2.40
CA ASN A 241 7.10 10.98 3.17
C ASN A 241 7.00 10.34 4.56
N ILE A 242 8.10 9.77 5.02
CA ILE A 242 8.25 9.33 6.42
C ILE A 242 8.70 10.56 7.21
N GLN A 243 7.81 11.06 8.07
CA GLN A 243 8.08 12.21 8.92
C GLN A 243 8.96 11.81 10.10
N ASN A 244 8.63 10.71 10.77
CA ASN A 244 9.41 10.15 11.87
C ASN A 244 9.56 8.63 11.69
N ASP A 245 10.77 8.13 11.90
CA ASP A 245 11.09 6.70 11.83
C ASP A 245 11.79 6.27 13.12
N TYR A 246 11.12 5.43 13.91
CA TYR A 246 11.67 4.83 15.12
C TYR A 246 11.96 3.33 14.96
N CYS A 247 11.90 2.81 13.73
CA CYS A 247 11.99 1.40 13.42
C CYS A 247 13.25 1.02 12.64
N THR A 248 13.76 1.86 11.73
CA THR A 248 14.98 1.53 10.96
C THR A 248 16.16 1.22 11.89
N GLY A 249 16.73 0.02 11.74
CA GLY A 249 17.86 -0.47 12.54
C GLY A 249 17.47 -0.99 13.94
N ALA A 250 16.19 -1.00 14.29
CA ALA A 250 15.72 -1.50 15.57
C ALA A 250 15.84 -3.03 15.64
N VAL A 251 16.17 -3.52 16.85
CA VAL A 251 16.09 -4.94 17.21
C VAL A 251 14.97 -5.10 18.23
N LEU A 252 13.81 -5.56 17.77
CA LEU A 252 12.64 -5.75 18.60
C LEU A 252 12.70 -7.13 19.26
N ALA A 253 12.77 -7.16 20.59
CA ALA A 253 12.55 -8.39 21.35
C ALA A 253 11.13 -8.94 21.12
N PRO A 254 10.83 -10.20 21.46
CA PRO A 254 9.46 -10.73 21.41
C PRO A 254 8.48 -9.80 22.13
N SER A 255 7.33 -9.52 21.51
CA SER A 255 6.31 -8.54 21.95
C SER A 255 6.77 -7.08 21.99
N GLY A 256 7.98 -6.76 21.54
CA GLY A 256 8.48 -5.40 21.34
C GLY A 256 7.86 -4.74 20.11
N ASN A 257 7.84 -3.41 20.08
CA ASN A 257 7.34 -2.63 18.95
C ASN A 257 8.14 -1.34 18.74
N CYS A 258 7.90 -0.72 17.58
CA CYS A 258 8.36 0.61 17.22
C CYS A 258 7.30 1.28 16.33
N THR A 259 7.42 2.59 16.11
CA THR A 259 6.47 3.35 15.30
C THR A 259 7.12 4.07 14.12
N ILE A 260 6.35 4.23 13.05
CA ILE A 260 6.68 5.04 11.88
C ILE A 260 5.53 6.02 11.66
N GLU A 261 5.84 7.28 11.41
CA GLU A 261 4.85 8.30 11.08
C GLU A 261 5.05 8.74 9.64
N ALA A 262 4.03 8.54 8.81
CA ALA A 262 4.06 8.91 7.40
C ALA A 262 2.99 9.97 7.09
N VAL A 263 3.25 10.78 6.06
CA VAL A 263 2.35 11.84 5.57
C VAL A 263 2.20 11.74 4.06
N PHE A 264 1.09 12.27 3.56
CA PHE A 264 0.83 12.47 2.14
C PHE A 264 0.88 13.96 1.81
N SER A 265 1.66 14.33 0.79
CA SER A 265 1.87 15.71 0.32
C SER A 265 1.83 15.75 -1.21
N PRO A 266 0.63 15.78 -1.82
CA PRO A 266 0.48 15.69 -3.26
C PRO A 266 1.08 16.89 -3.99
N SER A 267 1.93 16.63 -4.98
CA SER A 267 2.48 17.63 -5.91
C SER A 267 1.59 17.90 -7.13
N SER A 268 0.62 17.02 -7.40
CA SER A 268 -0.36 17.15 -8.49
C SER A 268 -1.70 16.56 -8.09
N GLY A 269 -2.76 16.93 -8.82
CA GLY A 269 -4.08 16.36 -8.58
C GLY A 269 -4.20 14.89 -9.00
N GLY A 270 -5.25 14.24 -8.52
CA GLY A 270 -5.60 12.84 -8.84
C GLY A 270 -5.21 11.84 -7.74
N LEU A 271 -5.63 10.59 -7.94
CA LEU A 271 -5.30 9.48 -7.04
C LEU A 271 -3.80 9.16 -7.13
N LYS A 272 -3.17 9.00 -5.96
CA LYS A 272 -1.76 8.71 -5.76
C LYS A 272 -1.61 7.40 -4.99
N SER A 273 -0.60 6.60 -5.37
CA SER A 273 -0.32 5.33 -4.70
C SER A 273 1.17 5.05 -4.55
N ALA A 274 1.54 4.56 -3.37
CA ALA A 274 2.89 4.14 -3.02
C ALA A 274 2.85 2.98 -2.01
N ASN A 275 4.00 2.38 -1.73
CA ASN A 275 4.17 1.40 -0.66
C ASN A 275 5.27 1.85 0.30
N MET A 276 5.04 1.74 1.60
CA MET A 276 6.11 1.77 2.59
C MET A 276 6.70 0.36 2.73
N SER A 277 7.93 0.19 2.25
CA SER A 277 8.68 -1.07 2.26
C SER A 277 9.47 -1.19 3.55
N ILE A 278 9.25 -2.27 4.30
CA ILE A 278 9.87 -2.58 5.59
C ILE A 278 10.61 -3.92 5.48
N PRO A 279 11.91 -3.90 5.11
CA PRO A 279 12.73 -5.10 5.10
C PRO A 279 13.10 -5.53 6.53
N SER A 280 13.12 -6.84 6.79
CA SER A 280 13.48 -7.39 8.11
C SER A 280 14.12 -8.78 8.01
N ASN A 281 14.52 -9.33 9.16
CA ASN A 281 14.95 -10.72 9.29
C ASN A 281 13.79 -11.70 9.53
N ASP A 282 12.53 -11.28 9.36
CA ASP A 282 11.38 -12.18 9.35
C ASP A 282 11.57 -13.24 8.23
N PRO A 283 11.63 -14.54 8.57
CA PRO A 283 11.92 -15.59 7.61
C PRO A 283 10.81 -15.78 6.57
N ASP A 284 9.57 -15.48 6.95
CA ASP A 284 8.37 -15.73 6.16
C ASP A 284 7.99 -14.49 5.34
N MET A 285 8.34 -13.30 5.85
CA MET A 285 8.14 -12.00 5.20
C MET A 285 9.36 -11.08 5.31
N PRO A 286 10.45 -11.38 4.57
CA PRO A 286 11.70 -10.61 4.66
C PRO A 286 11.58 -9.16 4.17
N VAL A 287 10.50 -8.82 3.45
CA VAL A 287 10.08 -7.45 3.15
C VAL A 287 8.56 -7.39 3.24
N LEU A 288 8.04 -6.48 4.07
CA LEU A 288 6.62 -6.14 4.17
C LEU A 288 6.36 -4.81 3.48
N ASP A 289 5.44 -4.78 2.52
CA ASP A 289 4.99 -3.57 1.82
C ASP A 289 3.62 -3.13 2.37
N VAL A 290 3.55 -1.93 2.93
CA VAL A 290 2.32 -1.30 3.45
C VAL A 290 1.75 -0.33 2.40
N PRO A 291 0.57 -0.58 1.82
CA PRO A 291 -0.02 0.31 0.82
C PRO A 291 -0.42 1.67 1.40
N LEU A 292 -0.05 2.73 0.68
CA LEU A 292 -0.41 4.11 0.96
C LEU A 292 -1.19 4.70 -0.22
N LEU A 293 -2.34 5.31 0.08
CA LEU A 293 -3.22 5.95 -0.89
C LEU A 293 -3.51 7.39 -0.47
N GLY A 294 -3.78 8.25 -1.44
CA GLY A 294 -4.27 9.60 -1.20
C GLY A 294 -4.67 10.26 -2.51
N THR A 295 -5.50 11.29 -2.44
CA THR A 295 -5.94 12.03 -3.63
C THR A 295 -5.52 13.49 -3.52
N GLY A 296 -4.70 13.95 -4.46
CA GLY A 296 -4.40 15.37 -4.63
C GLY A 296 -5.61 16.08 -5.21
N ILE A 297 -6.06 17.15 -4.56
CA ILE A 297 -7.26 17.89 -4.98
C ILE A 297 -7.02 19.40 -5.15
N PHE A 298 -7.97 20.05 -5.82
CA PHE A 298 -7.95 21.48 -6.08
C PHE A 298 -9.21 22.21 -5.62
N ASP A 299 -9.03 23.21 -4.76
CA ASP A 299 -10.12 24.07 -4.33
C ASP A 299 -10.47 25.14 -5.38
N VAL A 300 -11.73 25.20 -5.79
CA VAL A 300 -12.30 26.33 -6.53
C VAL A 300 -13.31 27.03 -5.63
N ALA A 301 -13.03 28.28 -5.27
CA ALA A 301 -13.82 29.01 -4.30
C ALA A 301 -14.24 30.39 -4.80
N GLY A 302 -15.18 31.00 -4.09
CA GLY A 302 -15.56 32.39 -4.27
C GLY A 302 -16.74 32.79 -3.41
N CYS A 303 -17.04 34.08 -3.37
CA CYS A 303 -18.16 34.64 -2.62
C CYS A 303 -18.95 35.62 -3.49
N ILE A 304 -20.23 35.77 -3.18
CA ILE A 304 -21.13 36.70 -3.86
C ILE A 304 -22.05 37.44 -2.88
N ASP A 305 -22.12 38.76 -3.05
CA ASP A 305 -23.06 39.63 -2.35
C ASP A 305 -23.82 40.56 -3.31
N LEU A 306 -24.95 41.05 -2.82
CA LEU A 306 -25.80 42.04 -3.46
C LEU A 306 -25.84 43.28 -2.57
N ASP A 307 -25.08 44.32 -2.90
CA ASP A 307 -24.92 45.53 -2.07
C ASP A 307 -24.65 45.22 -0.59
N GLY A 308 -23.68 44.34 -0.32
CA GLY A 308 -23.33 43.96 1.05
C GLY A 308 -24.32 42.99 1.70
N SER A 309 -25.30 42.47 0.95
CA SER A 309 -26.16 41.37 1.38
C SER A 309 -25.67 40.05 0.77
N PRO A 310 -25.05 39.16 1.56
CA PRO A 310 -24.53 37.90 1.05
C PRO A 310 -25.61 37.01 0.44
N LEU A 311 -25.26 36.38 -0.67
CA LEU A 311 -26.21 35.58 -1.42
C LEU A 311 -26.27 34.14 -0.86
N ASN A 312 -27.03 33.94 0.22
CA ASN A 312 -27.15 32.65 0.93
C ASN A 312 -28.03 31.61 0.19
N ASN A 313 -27.66 30.33 0.35
CA ASN A 313 -28.42 29.15 -0.05
C ASN A 313 -28.77 29.15 -1.54
N LYS A 314 -27.82 29.56 -2.38
CA LYS A 314 -27.93 29.50 -3.84
C LYS A 314 -27.09 28.40 -4.40
N LYS A 315 -27.70 27.65 -5.33
CA LYS A 315 -27.03 26.57 -6.05
C LYS A 315 -25.92 27.15 -6.93
N VAL A 316 -24.72 26.62 -6.72
CA VAL A 316 -23.52 26.86 -7.53
C VAL A 316 -23.16 25.57 -8.24
N ILE A 317 -22.73 25.67 -9.49
CA ILE A 317 -22.39 24.52 -10.34
C ILE A 317 -20.99 24.71 -10.90
N LEU A 318 -20.09 23.77 -10.65
CA LEU A 318 -18.80 23.68 -11.32
C LEU A 318 -18.93 22.77 -12.53
N LYS A 319 -18.54 23.27 -13.70
CA LYS A 319 -18.53 22.50 -14.95
C LYS A 319 -17.11 22.34 -15.44
N GLN A 320 -16.66 21.11 -15.65
CA GLN A 320 -15.35 20.79 -16.20
C GLN A 320 -15.50 19.98 -17.50
N THR A 321 -14.62 20.20 -18.47
CA THR A 321 -14.74 19.60 -19.79
C THR A 321 -14.54 18.08 -19.75
N GLY A 322 -15.57 17.34 -20.20
CA GLY A 322 -15.54 15.88 -20.26
C GLY A 322 -15.92 15.19 -18.95
N GLU A 323 -16.33 15.95 -17.93
CA GLU A 323 -16.66 15.44 -16.59
C GLU A 323 -18.11 15.75 -16.20
N VAL A 324 -18.57 15.09 -15.13
CA VAL A 324 -19.87 15.37 -14.51
C VAL A 324 -19.83 16.72 -13.80
N ASN A 325 -20.90 17.50 -13.93
CA ASN A 325 -21.02 18.77 -13.21
C ASN A 325 -21.10 18.53 -11.70
N GLN A 326 -20.29 19.24 -10.92
CA GLN A 326 -20.41 19.26 -9.46
C GLN A 326 -21.35 20.38 -9.02
N THR A 327 -22.01 20.22 -7.87
CA THR A 327 -22.92 21.23 -7.34
C THR A 327 -22.74 21.42 -5.84
N THR A 328 -22.74 22.67 -5.41
CA THR A 328 -22.76 23.07 -4.00
C THR A 328 -23.79 24.19 -3.79
N THR A 329 -23.94 24.66 -2.56
CA THR A 329 -24.73 25.84 -2.22
C THR A 329 -23.88 26.87 -1.51
N THR A 330 -24.15 28.14 -1.74
CA THR A 330 -23.53 29.20 -0.95
C THR A 330 -23.94 29.13 0.52
N ASP A 331 -22.99 29.42 1.40
CA ASP A 331 -23.20 29.52 2.84
C ASP A 331 -23.88 30.84 3.25
N SER A 332 -23.98 31.10 4.56
CA SER A 332 -24.57 32.35 5.07
C SER A 332 -23.76 33.60 4.72
N GLY A 333 -22.48 33.45 4.37
CA GLY A 333 -21.59 34.51 3.87
C GLY A 333 -21.61 34.64 2.34
N GLY A 334 -22.46 33.88 1.64
CA GLY A 334 -22.53 33.91 0.17
C GLY A 334 -21.36 33.21 -0.51
N CYS A 335 -20.56 32.44 0.25
CA CYS A 335 -19.35 31.79 -0.22
C CYS A 335 -19.60 30.34 -0.63
N TYR A 336 -18.82 29.85 -1.58
CA TYR A 336 -18.85 28.48 -2.07
C TYR A 336 -17.42 27.94 -2.20
N VAL A 337 -17.27 26.63 -2.03
CA VAL A 337 -16.02 25.90 -2.26
C VAL A 337 -16.34 24.58 -2.97
N PHE A 338 -15.56 24.25 -3.99
CA PHE A 338 -15.50 22.92 -4.59
C PHE A 338 -14.14 22.33 -4.26
N THR A 339 -14.11 21.22 -3.52
CA THR A 339 -12.85 20.62 -3.07
C THR A 339 -12.27 19.64 -4.08
N ASP A 340 -13.07 19.02 -4.95
CA ASP A 340 -12.60 17.93 -5.82
C ASP A 340 -12.50 18.35 -7.30
N ALA A 341 -11.93 19.52 -7.59
CA ALA A 341 -11.79 19.95 -8.98
C ALA A 341 -10.75 19.08 -9.72
N VAL A 342 -11.15 18.56 -10.88
CA VAL A 342 -10.33 17.63 -11.69
C VAL A 342 -9.16 18.36 -12.35
N SER A 343 -7.93 17.90 -12.10
CA SER A 343 -6.68 18.41 -12.70
C SER A 343 -6.69 18.33 -14.23
N GLY A 344 -6.01 19.28 -14.88
CA GLY A 344 -5.85 19.33 -16.33
C GLY A 344 -7.11 19.74 -17.10
N LYS A 345 -8.20 20.11 -16.43
CA LYS A 345 -9.46 20.54 -17.07
C LYS A 345 -9.74 22.02 -16.85
N ALA A 346 -10.14 22.73 -17.91
CA ALA A 346 -10.71 24.05 -17.76
C ALA A 346 -12.09 23.98 -17.08
N PHE A 347 -12.43 25.02 -16.31
CA PHE A 347 -13.69 25.03 -15.57
C PHE A 347 -14.52 26.31 -15.79
N THR A 348 -15.82 26.19 -15.52
CA THR A 348 -16.73 27.33 -15.40
C THR A 348 -17.58 27.15 -14.15
N VAL A 349 -17.58 28.17 -13.29
CA VAL A 349 -18.52 28.25 -12.16
C VAL A 349 -19.77 28.98 -12.62
N GLN A 350 -20.93 28.35 -12.43
CA GLN A 350 -22.23 28.91 -12.74
C GLN A 350 -23.02 29.12 -11.45
N ILE A 351 -23.46 30.36 -11.22
CA ILE A 351 -24.28 30.75 -10.07
C ILE A 351 -25.62 31.25 -10.59
N ASN A 352 -26.72 30.70 -10.07
CA ASN A 352 -28.07 31.18 -10.40
C ASN A 352 -28.55 32.13 -9.29
N GLY A 353 -28.74 33.39 -9.67
CA GLY A 353 -29.20 34.44 -8.76
C GLY A 353 -30.73 34.59 -8.72
N PRO A 354 -31.25 35.32 -7.72
CA PRO A 354 -32.66 35.70 -7.63
C PRO A 354 -33.06 36.70 -8.72
N VAL A 355 -34.35 37.04 -8.74
CA VAL A 355 -34.84 38.20 -9.49
C VAL A 355 -34.35 39.47 -8.78
N LEU A 356 -33.75 40.39 -9.52
CA LEU A 356 -33.30 41.67 -9.00
C LEU A 356 -34.47 42.67 -9.03
N SER A 357 -34.84 43.25 -7.88
CA SER A 357 -35.86 44.31 -7.81
C SER A 357 -35.26 45.68 -8.10
N SER A 358 -36.08 46.65 -8.51
CA SER A 358 -35.67 48.06 -8.60
C SER A 358 -35.69 48.73 -7.19
N PRO A 359 -34.68 49.52 -6.80
CA PRO A 359 -33.43 49.76 -7.51
C PRO A 359 -32.53 48.51 -7.50
N VAL A 360 -31.87 48.26 -8.62
CA VAL A 360 -31.07 47.05 -8.80
C VAL A 360 -29.81 47.12 -7.95
N PRO A 361 -29.55 46.13 -7.08
CA PRO A 361 -28.35 46.14 -6.27
C PRO A 361 -27.10 45.86 -7.10
N VAL A 362 -25.95 46.35 -6.64
CA VAL A 362 -24.65 46.00 -7.23
C VAL A 362 -24.33 44.54 -6.90
N ILE A 363 -23.96 43.78 -7.92
CA ILE A 363 -23.56 42.38 -7.76
C ILE A 363 -22.05 42.33 -7.64
N ASN A 364 -21.55 41.93 -6.47
CA ASN A 364 -20.12 41.80 -6.20
C ASN A 364 -19.74 40.33 -5.97
N GLY A 365 -18.47 40.03 -6.14
CA GLY A 365 -17.92 38.77 -5.70
C GLY A 365 -16.44 38.65 -5.97
N CYS A 366 -15.81 37.67 -5.33
CA CYS A 366 -14.41 37.31 -5.53
C CYS A 366 -14.32 35.83 -5.82
N ALA A 367 -13.31 35.43 -6.58
CA ALA A 367 -13.15 34.04 -6.97
C ALA A 367 -11.68 33.64 -6.99
N GLU A 368 -11.41 32.44 -6.49
CA GLU A 368 -10.07 31.93 -6.20
C GLU A 368 -9.93 30.49 -6.68
N LEU A 369 -8.69 30.12 -6.96
CA LEU A 369 -8.26 28.76 -7.28
C LEU A 369 -7.09 28.43 -6.37
N GLN A 370 -7.23 27.41 -5.52
CA GLN A 370 -6.25 27.06 -4.49
C GLN A 370 -5.86 28.25 -3.59
N GLY A 371 -6.87 28.99 -3.11
CA GLY A 371 -6.65 30.20 -2.29
C GLY A 371 -5.92 31.34 -3.02
N SER A 372 -5.69 31.21 -4.33
CA SER A 372 -5.05 32.25 -5.13
C SER A 372 -6.10 33.00 -5.95
N ALA A 373 -6.06 34.32 -5.88
CA ALA A 373 -6.92 35.22 -6.64
C ALA A 373 -6.93 34.88 -8.13
N MET A 374 -8.11 34.65 -8.70
CA MET A 374 -8.26 34.38 -10.14
C MET A 374 -8.12 35.67 -10.96
N THR A 375 -6.99 36.37 -10.88
CA THR A 375 -6.76 37.68 -11.51
C THR A 375 -6.98 37.68 -13.03
N GLY A 376 -7.67 38.71 -13.54
CA GLY A 376 -7.88 38.93 -14.97
C GLY A 376 -8.80 37.92 -15.69
N ARG A 377 -9.47 37.04 -14.94
CA ARG A 377 -10.40 36.02 -15.47
C ARG A 377 -11.75 36.61 -15.81
N LYS A 378 -12.38 36.08 -16.86
CA LYS A 378 -13.62 36.64 -17.40
C LYS A 378 -14.84 36.19 -16.59
N VAL A 379 -15.65 37.16 -16.17
CA VAL A 379 -16.95 36.94 -15.52
C VAL A 379 -18.05 37.48 -16.41
N LEU A 380 -19.10 36.68 -16.64
CA LEU A 380 -20.23 37.01 -17.50
C LEU A 380 -21.51 37.12 -16.66
N LEU A 381 -22.27 38.20 -16.85
CA LEU A 381 -23.62 38.37 -16.32
C LEU A 381 -24.64 38.10 -17.42
N LYS A 382 -25.48 37.08 -17.21
CA LYS A 382 -26.59 36.73 -18.09
C LYS A 382 -27.93 36.99 -17.41
N GLN A 383 -28.89 37.55 -18.15
CA GLN A 383 -30.27 37.77 -17.72
C GLN A 383 -31.18 37.31 -18.85
N ASP A 384 -32.23 36.54 -18.52
CA ASP A 384 -33.12 35.88 -19.49
C ASP A 384 -32.39 35.06 -20.57
N ASN A 385 -31.30 34.39 -20.18
CA ASN A 385 -30.42 33.59 -21.02
C ASN A 385 -29.57 34.36 -22.06
N GLU A 386 -29.71 35.68 -22.14
CA GLU A 386 -28.87 36.56 -22.96
C GLU A 386 -27.66 37.09 -22.18
N LEU A 387 -26.54 37.32 -22.87
CA LEU A 387 -25.37 37.97 -22.27
C LEU A 387 -25.62 39.48 -22.16
N ASN A 388 -25.78 39.97 -20.93
CA ASN A 388 -26.07 41.39 -20.69
C ASN A 388 -24.79 42.20 -20.44
N LYS A 389 -23.80 41.62 -19.75
CA LYS A 389 -22.53 42.30 -19.44
C LYS A 389 -21.39 41.31 -19.21
N SER A 390 -20.15 41.77 -19.37
CA SER A 390 -18.95 41.03 -18.96
C SER A 390 -17.92 41.93 -18.32
N THR A 391 -17.16 41.41 -17.36
CA THR A 391 -16.01 42.07 -16.77
C THR A 391 -14.86 41.07 -16.59
N LYS A 392 -13.71 41.55 -16.14
CA LYS A 392 -12.63 40.72 -15.62
C LYS A 392 -12.52 40.92 -14.12
N THR A 393 -12.03 39.90 -13.44
CA THR A 393 -11.58 40.02 -12.06
C THR A 393 -10.37 40.96 -11.97
N ASP A 394 -10.26 41.70 -10.87
CA ASP A 394 -9.12 42.53 -10.52
C ASP A 394 -7.95 41.69 -9.95
N ILE A 395 -6.96 42.37 -9.35
CA ILE A 395 -5.76 41.75 -8.76
C ILE A 395 -6.06 40.92 -7.50
N GLU A 396 -7.19 41.15 -6.85
CA GLU A 396 -7.67 40.37 -5.70
C GLU A 396 -8.64 39.26 -6.14
N GLY A 397 -8.89 39.13 -7.46
CA GLY A 397 -9.81 38.13 -7.98
C GLY A 397 -11.28 38.57 -7.92
N CYS A 398 -11.55 39.84 -7.64
CA CYS A 398 -12.89 40.38 -7.41
C CYS A 398 -13.50 41.04 -8.65
N TYR A 399 -14.83 41.02 -8.75
CA TYR A 399 -15.61 41.56 -9.86
C TYR A 399 -16.85 42.30 -9.36
N ASN A 400 -17.35 43.23 -10.18
CA ASN A 400 -18.49 44.09 -9.86
C ASN A 400 -19.41 44.30 -11.08
N PHE A 401 -20.73 44.28 -10.85
CA PHE A 401 -21.74 44.67 -11.84
C PHE A 401 -22.80 45.61 -11.24
N SER A 402 -22.76 46.89 -11.63
CA SER A 402 -23.68 47.94 -11.17
C SER A 402 -24.91 48.22 -12.05
N ASN A 403 -24.98 47.65 -13.27
CA ASN A 403 -25.98 48.03 -14.28
C ASN A 403 -26.78 46.81 -14.77
N ALA A 404 -27.18 45.91 -13.87
CA ALA A 404 -28.03 44.80 -14.24
C ALA A 404 -29.47 45.28 -14.54
N VAL A 405 -30.20 44.52 -15.37
CA VAL A 405 -31.58 44.84 -15.76
C VAL A 405 -32.54 44.52 -14.60
N PRO A 406 -33.44 45.45 -14.19
CA PRO A 406 -34.45 45.20 -13.17
C PRO A 406 -35.45 44.10 -13.56
N ASP A 407 -36.07 43.47 -12.56
CA ASP A 407 -37.14 42.48 -12.65
C ASP A 407 -36.77 41.21 -13.45
N LYS A 408 -35.47 40.92 -13.54
CA LYS A 408 -34.91 39.78 -14.26
C LYS A 408 -34.08 38.91 -13.34
N LYS A 409 -34.09 37.59 -13.55
CA LYS A 409 -33.13 36.68 -12.91
C LYS A 409 -31.76 36.91 -13.50
N PHE A 410 -30.71 36.74 -12.69
CA PHE A 410 -29.36 36.72 -13.19
C PHE A 410 -28.70 35.34 -13.09
N LYS A 411 -27.70 35.14 -13.93
CA LYS A 411 -26.79 34.01 -13.90
C LYS A 411 -25.38 34.51 -14.12
N LEU A 412 -24.48 34.17 -13.20
CA LEU A 412 -23.06 34.45 -13.37
C LEU A 412 -22.35 33.23 -13.96
N LEU A 413 -21.42 33.48 -14.86
CA LEU A 413 -20.48 32.48 -15.37
C LEU A 413 -19.06 33.01 -15.17
N ILE A 414 -18.32 32.37 -14.27
CA ILE A 414 -16.92 32.68 -13.98
C ILE A 414 -16.08 31.65 -14.73
N LYS A 415 -15.27 32.11 -15.69
CA LYS A 415 -14.41 31.23 -16.50
C LYS A 415 -13.05 31.10 -15.83
N GLY A 416 -12.75 29.90 -15.33
CA GLY A 416 -11.47 29.56 -14.74
C GLY A 416 -10.43 29.14 -15.78
N PRO A 417 -9.15 29.11 -15.40
CA PRO A 417 -8.12 28.39 -16.17
C PRO A 417 -8.36 26.88 -16.18
N VAL A 418 -7.41 26.18 -16.79
CA VAL A 418 -7.17 24.76 -16.52
C VAL A 418 -6.78 24.60 -15.05
N VAL A 419 -7.44 23.68 -14.34
CA VAL A 419 -7.03 23.27 -12.99
C VAL A 419 -5.61 22.70 -13.11
N PRO A 420 -4.65 23.15 -12.29
CA PRO A 420 -3.23 22.79 -12.42
C PRO A 420 -2.93 21.29 -12.41
#